data_AF-A0A545TG68-F1
#
_entry.id   AF-A0A545TG68-F1
#
_cell.length_a   1.000
_cell.length_b   1.000
_cell.length_c   1.000
_cell.angle_alpha   90.00
_cell.angle_beta   90.00
_cell.angle_gamma   90.00
#
_symmetry.space_group_name_H-M   'P 1'
#
loop_
_entity.id
_entity.type
_entity.pdbx_description
1 polymer ?
#
loop_
_entity_poly.entity_id
_entity_poly.type
_entity_poly.pdbx_seq_one_letter_code
_entity_poly.pdbx_strand_id
1 'polypeptide(L)'
;MFAPCGVPWWSGIGLIISLILLPALPSSAAASSSLTLCTAESGLQNCQFHSFSEAIAALNDGDQLHIETGDYREGAVLTANSVTITAAEGAALRDTAVEGKAALVILGNDTVIEGLECSGINVPDYNGACIRLRGRNLTLRNVHFHDSQQGLLSGGEVGEVIVEDSVFERLGAIGRAHAIYMSGGDHLIVRDSRLVSSRDEGHEIKSRARKTTIENSIIGSELGRDSRTIDLPNGGEITIVNNVIQKGPNSANPDMIGIALEKEKKQHPQGNILIRGNTLIMDRPGRVLHSLVPVEMTGNAIVAGSPHTGNKWYPDRIAAGLPPMPALEMVVAGRDEELQRDLPRFRPGEAPRTDGTALTTVDGVVTWQGQPLSLTAHETSIVDLLSSQPGETASINEIYRLIEPHRSKPVSSAKERQTIVLNTIKTLRNKFRDVDQAFSAMTFRPGQGFVWDESL
;
A
#
# COMPACT_ATOMS: atom_id res chain seq x y z
N MET A 1 61.02 68.65 17.40
CA MET A 1 60.98 69.28 18.75
C MET A 1 59.53 69.26 19.23
N PHE A 2 59.34 69.08 20.54
CA PHE A 2 58.10 68.86 21.32
C PHE A 2 57.80 67.38 21.69
N ALA A 3 58.16 67.07 22.93
CA ALA A 3 57.52 66.11 23.85
C ALA A 3 56.97 66.95 25.04
N PRO A 4 56.26 66.45 26.10
CA PRO A 4 55.97 65.05 26.50
C PRO A 4 54.54 64.83 27.12
N CYS A 5 54.38 63.73 27.89
CA CYS A 5 53.34 63.39 28.90
C CYS A 5 52.12 62.58 28.38
N GLY A 6 51.63 61.51 29.00
CA GLY A 6 51.93 60.79 30.24
C GLY A 6 50.96 59.60 30.37
N VAL A 7 51.34 58.55 31.09
CA VAL A 7 50.51 57.37 31.42
C VAL A 7 49.86 57.60 32.79
N PRO A 8 48.65 57.06 33.08
CA PRO A 8 48.66 56.00 34.09
C PRO A 8 47.69 54.84 33.83
N TRP A 9 48.09 53.70 34.38
CA TRP A 9 47.44 52.40 34.37
C TRP A 9 46.08 52.40 35.08
N TRP A 10 45.13 51.63 34.54
CA TRP A 10 43.94 51.16 35.26
C TRP A 10 43.85 49.64 35.18
N SER A 11 43.89 49.01 36.35
CA SER A 11 43.73 47.59 36.57
C SER A 11 42.24 47.23 36.48
N GLY A 12 41.80 46.60 35.39
CA GLY A 12 40.45 46.07 35.24
C GLY A 12 40.36 44.64 35.78
N ILE A 13 39.61 44.47 36.87
CA ILE A 13 39.27 43.18 37.49
C ILE A 13 38.33 42.42 36.54
N GLY A 14 38.79 41.29 36.00
CA GLY A 14 37.96 40.38 35.22
C GLY A 14 37.02 39.58 36.13
N LEU A 15 35.72 39.83 36.02
CA LEU A 15 34.67 39.05 36.68
C LEU A 15 34.45 37.76 35.86
N ILE A 16 34.92 36.62 36.37
CA ILE A 16 34.66 35.30 35.79
C ILE A 16 33.22 34.91 36.17
N ILE A 17 32.27 35.09 35.25
CA ILE A 17 30.93 34.51 35.37
C ILE A 17 31.06 33.02 35.02
N SER A 18 31.08 32.16 36.05
CA SER A 18 30.96 30.71 35.87
C SER A 18 29.56 30.40 35.33
N LEU A 19 29.49 30.09 34.04
CA LEU A 19 28.31 29.53 33.39
C LEU A 19 28.14 28.09 33.90
N ILE A 20 27.23 27.89 34.85
CA ILE A 20 26.83 26.54 35.30
C ILE A 20 26.07 25.90 34.14
N LEU A 21 26.72 25.00 33.40
CA LEU A 21 26.05 24.08 32.47
C LEU A 21 25.16 23.16 33.31
N LEU A 22 23.85 23.42 33.31
CA LEU A 22 22.86 22.43 33.71
C LEU A 22 22.92 21.28 32.69
N PRO A 23 23.11 20.02 33.12
CA PRO A 23 23.03 18.89 32.20
C PRO A 23 21.63 18.87 31.58
N ALA A 24 21.56 18.85 30.25
CA ALA A 24 20.32 18.60 29.53
C ALA A 24 19.79 17.24 30.01
N LEU A 25 18.66 17.26 30.71
CA LEU A 25 17.96 16.03 31.06
C LEU A 25 17.67 15.28 29.76
N PRO A 26 17.99 13.98 29.66
CA PRO A 26 17.57 13.20 28.50
C PRO A 26 16.06 13.30 28.38
N SER A 27 15.57 13.82 27.25
CA SER A 27 14.17 13.72 26.87
C SER A 27 13.78 12.26 26.99
N SER A 28 13.00 11.94 28.01
CA SER A 28 12.40 10.61 28.13
C SER A 28 11.59 10.43 26.86
N ALA A 29 11.96 9.45 26.02
CA ALA A 29 11.10 9.03 24.93
C ALA A 29 9.76 8.67 25.58
N ALA A 30 8.72 9.46 25.28
CA ALA A 30 7.38 9.17 25.76
C ALA A 30 7.05 7.74 25.31
N ALA A 31 6.58 6.91 26.24
CA ALA A 31 6.19 5.55 25.90
C ALA A 31 5.04 5.62 24.88
N SER A 32 5.26 5.09 23.68
CA SER A 32 4.23 4.94 22.64
C SER A 32 3.06 4.16 23.23
N SER A 33 1.88 4.78 23.24
CA SER A 33 0.65 4.17 23.75
C SER A 33 -0.11 3.51 22.60
N SER A 34 -0.75 2.37 22.89
CA SER A 34 -1.64 1.69 21.95
C SER A 34 -3.08 1.83 22.44
N LEU A 35 -3.90 2.53 21.66
CA LEU A 35 -5.32 2.77 21.91
C LEU A 35 -6.15 1.84 21.04
N THR A 36 -7.29 1.39 21.54
CA THR A 36 -8.27 0.57 20.82
C THR A 36 -9.61 1.29 20.74
N LEU A 37 -10.14 1.36 19.52
CA LEU A 37 -11.43 1.95 19.19
C LEU A 37 -12.38 0.86 18.73
N CYS A 38 -13.58 0.82 19.30
CA CYS A 38 -14.63 -0.12 18.89
C CYS A 38 -15.97 0.59 18.78
N THR A 39 -16.85 0.11 17.93
CA THR A 39 -18.24 0.56 17.94
C THR A 39 -18.89 0.23 19.29
N ALA A 40 -19.83 1.07 19.74
CA ALA A 40 -20.61 0.78 20.95
C ALA A 40 -21.39 -0.55 20.84
N GLU A 41 -21.71 -0.97 19.61
CA GLU A 41 -22.47 -2.18 19.30
C GLU A 41 -21.63 -3.46 19.31
N SER A 42 -20.30 -3.36 19.23
CA SER A 42 -19.39 -4.51 19.20
C SER A 42 -19.42 -5.37 20.47
N GLY A 43 -19.87 -4.81 21.60
CA GLY A 43 -19.88 -5.49 22.90
C GLY A 43 -18.49 -5.79 23.47
N LEU A 44 -17.43 -5.32 22.82
CA LEU A 44 -16.05 -5.47 23.28
C LEU A 44 -15.81 -4.58 24.50
N GLN A 45 -15.31 -5.17 25.60
CA GLN A 45 -15.14 -4.48 26.87
C GLN A 45 -13.76 -3.82 27.06
N ASN A 46 -12.80 -4.08 26.17
CA ASN A 46 -11.41 -3.62 26.31
C ASN A 46 -11.08 -2.41 25.44
N CYS A 47 -12.09 -1.71 24.93
CA CYS A 47 -11.92 -0.55 24.05
C CYS A 47 -11.79 0.71 24.92
N GLN A 48 -10.75 1.52 24.67
CA GLN A 48 -10.57 2.80 25.36
C GLN A 48 -11.52 3.86 24.81
N PHE A 49 -11.91 3.74 23.54
CA PHE A 49 -12.77 4.71 22.86
C PHE A 49 -13.92 4.02 22.12
N HIS A 50 -15.04 4.74 22.03
CA HIS A 50 -16.20 4.37 21.23
C HIS A 50 -16.58 5.40 20.16
N SER A 51 -15.90 6.54 20.14
CA SER A 51 -15.98 7.57 19.09
C SER A 51 -14.67 7.63 18.32
N PHE A 52 -14.76 7.63 16.98
CA PHE A 52 -13.57 7.77 16.14
C PHE A 52 -12.91 9.14 16.33
N SER A 53 -13.72 10.19 16.45
CA SER A 53 -13.22 11.55 16.68
C SER A 53 -12.47 11.67 18.01
N GLU A 54 -13.02 11.11 19.09
CA GLU A 54 -12.37 11.12 20.41
C GLU A 54 -11.07 10.30 20.42
N ALA A 55 -11.08 9.11 19.80
CA ALA A 55 -9.89 8.26 19.70
C ALA A 55 -8.74 8.97 18.98
N ILE A 56 -9.03 9.62 17.85
CA ILE A 56 -8.02 10.36 17.08
C ILE A 56 -7.53 11.59 17.84
N ALA A 57 -8.42 12.32 18.52
CA ALA A 57 -8.06 13.50 19.31
C ALA A 57 -7.20 13.18 20.54
N ALA A 58 -7.26 11.93 21.03
CA ALA A 58 -6.48 11.47 22.18
C ALA A 58 -5.05 11.01 21.84
N LEU A 59 -4.74 10.80 20.55
CA LEU A 59 -3.41 10.35 20.12
C LEU A 59 -2.36 11.44 20.33
N ASN A 60 -1.22 11.03 20.88
CA ASN A 60 -0.01 11.84 20.98
C ASN A 60 1.03 11.37 19.95
N ASP A 61 2.11 12.13 19.83
CA ASP A 61 3.20 11.81 18.91
C ASP A 61 3.76 10.41 19.21
N GLY A 62 3.82 9.55 18.19
CA GLY A 62 4.30 8.18 18.29
C GLY A 62 3.27 7.15 18.76
N ASP A 63 2.03 7.55 19.05
CA ASP A 63 0.98 6.61 19.48
C ASP A 63 0.44 5.74 18.33
N GLN A 64 -0.23 4.66 18.71
CA GLN A 64 -0.88 3.74 17.80
C GLN A 64 -2.37 3.65 18.11
N LEU A 65 -3.19 3.55 17.06
CA LEU A 65 -4.61 3.28 17.15
C LEU A 65 -4.94 1.96 16.45
N HIS A 66 -5.56 1.03 17.17
CA HIS A 66 -6.22 -0.13 16.58
C HIS A 66 -7.73 0.14 16.48
N ILE A 67 -8.29 -0.01 15.29
CA ILE A 67 -9.71 0.16 15.00
C ILE A 67 -10.30 -1.22 14.78
N GLU A 68 -11.21 -1.64 15.65
CA GLU A 68 -11.92 -2.89 15.52
C GLU A 68 -12.96 -2.84 14.39
N THR A 69 -13.45 -4.01 13.97
CA THR A 69 -14.47 -4.12 12.92
C THR A 69 -15.71 -3.27 13.23
N GLY A 70 -16.18 -2.52 12.24
CA GLY A 70 -17.42 -1.75 12.34
C GLY A 70 -17.47 -0.54 11.42
N ASP A 71 -18.68 0.01 11.28
CA ASP A 71 -18.92 1.26 10.56
C ASP A 71 -18.78 2.47 11.52
N TYR A 72 -17.87 3.37 11.20
CA TYR A 72 -17.62 4.61 11.93
C TYR A 72 -18.13 5.80 11.11
N ARG A 73 -19.20 6.44 11.60
CA ARG A 73 -19.89 7.57 10.95
C ARG A 73 -19.50 8.90 11.59
N GLU A 74 -18.20 9.07 11.75
CA GLU A 74 -17.56 10.26 12.29
C GLU A 74 -16.32 10.56 11.46
N GLY A 75 -15.96 11.84 11.35
CA GLY A 75 -14.66 12.22 10.84
C GLY A 75 -13.79 12.79 11.95
N ALA A 76 -12.50 12.92 11.69
CA ALA A 76 -11.54 13.39 12.68
C ALA A 76 -10.39 14.21 12.07
N VAL A 77 -9.72 14.98 12.93
CA VAL A 77 -8.51 15.73 12.58
C VAL A 77 -7.35 15.19 13.41
N LEU A 78 -6.36 14.58 12.75
CA LEU A 78 -5.16 14.05 13.40
C LEU A 78 -4.07 15.13 13.44
N THR A 79 -3.72 15.60 14.64
CA THR A 79 -2.65 16.58 14.84
C THR A 79 -1.31 15.97 15.23
N ALA A 80 -1.33 14.79 15.84
CA ALA A 80 -0.12 14.10 16.32
C ALA A 80 0.74 13.55 15.18
N ASN A 81 2.06 13.54 15.40
CA ASN A 81 3.07 13.03 14.47
C ASN A 81 3.38 11.55 14.73
N SER A 82 3.97 10.88 13.75
CA SER A 82 4.48 9.50 13.89
C SER A 82 3.43 8.49 14.36
N VAL A 83 2.18 8.71 13.98
CA VAL A 83 1.04 7.88 14.41
C VAL A 83 0.83 6.71 13.46
N THR A 84 0.57 5.53 14.02
CA THR A 84 0.16 4.34 13.25
C THR A 84 -1.29 3.99 13.54
N ILE A 85 -2.12 3.91 12.50
CA ILE A 85 -3.51 3.48 12.58
C ILE A 85 -3.63 2.13 11.88
N THR A 86 -4.10 1.11 12.58
CA THR A 86 -4.39 -0.22 12.02
C THR A 86 -5.88 -0.52 12.16
N ALA A 87 -6.49 -1.02 11.10
CA ALA A 87 -7.90 -1.39 11.09
C ALA A 87 -8.05 -2.90 10.93
N ALA A 88 -8.93 -3.49 11.75
CA ALA A 88 -9.39 -4.86 11.56
C ALA A 88 -10.22 -4.96 10.26
N GLU A 89 -10.33 -6.17 9.72
CA GLU A 89 -11.16 -6.42 8.53
C GLU A 89 -12.61 -5.97 8.78
N GLY A 90 -13.15 -5.15 7.87
CA GLY A 90 -14.49 -4.56 8.00
C GLY A 90 -14.58 -3.33 8.90
N ALA A 91 -13.46 -2.75 9.34
CA ALA A 91 -13.43 -1.41 9.94
C ALA A 91 -13.49 -0.35 8.84
N ALA A 92 -14.58 0.44 8.82
CA ALA A 92 -14.86 1.37 7.73
C ALA A 92 -15.27 2.78 8.20
N LEU A 93 -14.67 3.82 7.61
CA LEU A 93 -15.16 5.20 7.76
C LEU A 93 -16.26 5.48 6.72
N ARG A 94 -17.42 5.98 7.16
CA ARG A 94 -18.60 6.13 6.29
C ARG A 94 -19.21 7.53 6.34
N ASP A 95 -19.51 8.07 5.15
CA ASP A 95 -20.46 9.16 4.90
C ASP A 95 -20.20 10.52 5.57
N THR A 96 -19.18 10.62 6.42
CA THR A 96 -18.96 11.77 7.30
C THR A 96 -17.64 12.42 7.00
N ALA A 97 -17.68 13.72 6.71
CA ALA A 97 -16.49 14.55 6.54
C ALA A 97 -16.39 15.57 7.67
N VAL A 98 -15.16 15.85 8.12
CA VAL A 98 -14.83 16.98 8.98
C VAL A 98 -14.25 18.13 8.16
N GLU A 99 -14.44 19.35 8.67
CA GLU A 99 -14.00 20.62 8.07
C GLU A 99 -14.48 20.85 6.62
N GLY A 100 -15.52 20.12 6.17
CA GLY A 100 -15.93 20.10 4.77
C GLY A 100 -14.87 19.53 3.83
N LYS A 101 -13.95 18.70 4.33
CA LYS A 101 -12.78 18.20 3.58
C LYS A 101 -12.71 16.69 3.44
N ALA A 102 -12.72 15.94 4.54
CA ALA A 102 -12.43 14.51 4.51
C ALA A 102 -12.94 13.74 5.72
N ALA A 103 -13.00 12.41 5.63
CA ALA A 103 -13.22 11.55 6.79
C ALA A 103 -12.08 11.72 7.82
N LEU A 104 -10.83 11.69 7.36
CA LEU A 104 -9.66 11.98 8.19
C LEU A 104 -8.81 13.09 7.57
N VAL A 105 -8.68 14.21 8.29
CA VAL A 105 -7.75 15.28 7.95
C VAL A 105 -6.47 15.10 8.77
N ILE A 106 -5.34 14.90 8.11
CA ILE A 106 -4.05 14.62 8.76
C ILE A 106 -3.19 15.88 8.71
N LEU A 107 -3.01 16.52 9.87
CA LEU A 107 -2.14 17.68 10.05
C LEU A 107 -0.74 17.27 10.54
N GLY A 108 -0.65 16.18 11.31
CA GLY A 108 0.61 15.63 11.79
C GLY A 108 1.47 15.01 10.68
N ASN A 109 2.75 14.80 10.98
CA ASN A 109 3.71 14.18 10.07
C ASN A 109 3.85 12.67 10.30
N ASP A 110 4.36 11.95 9.33
CA ASP A 110 4.81 10.55 9.45
C ASP A 110 3.69 9.59 9.89
N THR A 111 2.51 9.71 9.29
CA THR A 111 1.37 8.83 9.58
C THR A 111 1.42 7.54 8.75
N VAL A 112 1.09 6.42 9.38
CA VAL A 112 0.84 5.13 8.72
C VAL A 112 -0.62 4.74 8.94
N ILE A 113 -1.31 4.33 7.89
CA ILE A 113 -2.68 3.79 7.95
C ILE A 113 -2.71 2.44 7.23
N GLU A 114 -3.17 1.41 7.93
CA GLU A 114 -3.22 0.04 7.44
C GLU A 114 -4.61 -0.59 7.59
N GLY A 115 -5.11 -1.24 6.54
CA GLY A 115 -6.34 -2.06 6.62
C GLY A 115 -7.67 -1.30 6.56
N LEU A 116 -7.64 0.03 6.47
CA LEU A 116 -8.82 0.87 6.61
C LEU A 116 -9.68 0.90 5.34
N GLU A 117 -10.97 0.65 5.48
CA GLU A 117 -11.96 0.93 4.45
C GLU A 117 -12.53 2.35 4.61
N CYS A 118 -12.85 3.03 3.51
CA CYS A 118 -13.56 4.30 3.57
C CYS A 118 -14.45 4.53 2.35
N SER A 119 -15.68 5.02 2.59
CA SER A 119 -16.63 5.33 1.53
C SER A 119 -17.64 6.43 1.83
N GLY A 120 -18.34 6.87 0.79
CA GLY A 120 -19.47 7.80 0.91
C GLY A 120 -19.08 9.24 1.19
N ILE A 121 -17.80 9.60 1.10
CA ILE A 121 -17.36 10.95 1.45
C ILE A 121 -17.75 11.94 0.35
N ASN A 122 -18.66 12.84 0.70
CA ASN A 122 -19.25 13.80 -0.22
C ASN A 122 -19.38 15.18 0.45
N VAL A 123 -18.73 16.19 -0.12
CA VAL A 123 -18.78 17.57 0.38
C VAL A 123 -19.25 18.54 -0.73
N PRO A 124 -19.79 19.73 -0.38
CA PRO A 124 -20.31 20.68 -1.37
C PRO A 124 -19.27 21.20 -2.38
N ASP A 125 -17.99 21.18 -2.02
CA ASP A 125 -16.88 21.63 -2.88
C ASP A 125 -16.43 20.58 -3.91
N TYR A 126 -17.09 19.40 -3.93
CA TYR A 126 -16.81 18.29 -4.85
C TYR A 126 -15.37 17.75 -4.77
N ASN A 127 -14.78 17.73 -3.56
CA ASN A 127 -13.44 17.20 -3.31
C ASN A 127 -13.31 16.49 -1.95
N GLY A 128 -14.42 15.96 -1.45
CA GLY A 128 -14.51 15.24 -0.18
C GLY A 128 -13.70 13.95 -0.24
N ALA A 129 -12.68 13.83 0.59
CA ALA A 129 -11.72 12.72 0.53
C ALA A 129 -11.87 11.73 1.68
N CYS A 130 -11.50 10.47 1.48
CA CYS A 130 -11.23 9.58 2.61
C CYS A 130 -10.12 10.16 3.48
N ILE A 131 -8.99 10.51 2.86
CA ILE A 131 -7.85 11.13 3.53
C ILE A 131 -7.54 12.49 2.91
N ARG A 132 -7.48 13.52 3.75
CA ARG A 132 -6.89 14.83 3.40
C ARG A 132 -5.56 15.02 4.12
N LEU A 133 -4.45 14.87 3.42
CA LEU A 133 -3.11 15.09 3.97
C LEU A 133 -2.72 16.57 3.91
N ARG A 134 -2.29 17.13 5.04
CA ARG A 134 -1.75 18.49 5.18
C ARG A 134 -0.38 18.52 5.86
N GLY A 135 -0.04 17.49 6.64
CA GLY A 135 1.31 17.24 7.15
C GLY A 135 2.23 16.62 6.09
N ARG A 136 3.40 16.17 6.54
CA ARG A 136 4.43 15.51 5.72
C ARG A 136 4.38 14.00 5.94
N ASN A 137 4.72 13.21 4.92
CA ASN A 137 4.92 11.77 5.01
C ASN A 137 3.64 10.97 5.38
N LEU A 138 3.16 10.15 4.46
CA LEU A 138 2.00 9.27 4.67
C LEU A 138 2.25 7.92 4.02
N THR A 139 1.99 6.84 4.75
CA THR A 139 1.87 5.50 4.18
C THR A 139 0.42 5.02 4.30
N LEU A 140 -0.17 4.65 3.17
CA LEU A 140 -1.43 3.92 3.09
C LEU A 140 -1.12 2.50 2.63
N ARG A 141 -1.42 1.51 3.47
CA ARG A 141 -1.18 0.09 3.18
C ARG A 141 -2.49 -0.69 3.29
N ASN A 142 -2.78 -1.58 2.35
CA ASN A 142 -3.96 -2.44 2.45
C ASN A 142 -5.26 -1.66 2.73
N VAL A 143 -5.42 -0.47 2.15
CA VAL A 143 -6.63 0.34 2.31
C VAL A 143 -7.61 0.08 1.17
N HIS A 144 -8.90 0.23 1.44
CA HIS A 144 -9.95 0.16 0.41
C HIS A 144 -10.79 1.43 0.42
N PHE A 145 -10.49 2.35 -0.49
CA PHE A 145 -11.19 3.63 -0.60
C PHE A 145 -12.09 3.65 -1.83
N HIS A 146 -13.39 3.80 -1.61
CA HIS A 146 -14.36 3.66 -2.69
C HIS A 146 -15.57 4.56 -2.55
N ASP A 147 -16.35 4.68 -3.63
CA ASP A 147 -17.68 5.32 -3.62
C ASP A 147 -17.74 6.69 -2.92
N SER A 148 -16.67 7.46 -3.06
CA SER A 148 -16.49 8.80 -2.49
C SER A 148 -16.17 9.78 -3.62
N GLN A 149 -16.11 11.08 -3.32
CA GLN A 149 -15.62 12.05 -4.29
C GLN A 149 -14.11 11.85 -4.51
N GLN A 150 -13.31 11.70 -3.44
CA GLN A 150 -11.87 11.45 -3.49
C GLN A 150 -11.43 10.33 -2.54
N GLY A 151 -10.36 9.62 -2.91
CA GLY A 151 -9.68 8.69 -2.01
C GLY A 151 -8.66 9.44 -1.16
N LEU A 152 -7.56 9.83 -1.79
CA LEU A 152 -6.51 10.65 -1.18
C LEU A 152 -6.42 12.01 -1.86
N LEU A 153 -6.40 13.08 -1.05
CA LEU A 153 -6.12 14.43 -1.50
C LEU A 153 -5.08 15.11 -0.61
N SER A 154 -3.92 15.46 -1.17
CA SER A 154 -2.93 16.25 -0.44
C SER A 154 -3.16 17.76 -0.58
N GLY A 155 -2.66 18.54 0.37
CA GLY A 155 -2.64 20.00 0.33
C GLY A 155 -1.44 20.58 1.09
N GLY A 156 -0.80 21.60 0.52
CA GLY A 156 0.41 22.20 1.11
C GLY A 156 1.71 21.52 0.67
N GLU A 157 2.79 21.73 1.40
CA GLU A 157 4.11 21.15 1.12
C GLU A 157 4.29 19.79 1.79
N VAL A 158 3.58 18.79 1.26
CA VAL A 158 3.66 17.41 1.75
C VAL A 158 5.01 16.76 1.39
N GLY A 159 5.38 15.71 2.14
CA GLY A 159 6.62 14.95 1.93
C GLY A 159 6.46 13.81 0.94
N GLU A 160 6.94 12.64 1.32
CA GLU A 160 6.74 11.37 0.60
C GLU A 160 5.35 10.80 0.89
N VAL A 161 4.71 10.18 -0.10
CA VAL A 161 3.45 9.47 0.09
C VAL A 161 3.57 8.11 -0.56
N ILE A 162 3.37 7.06 0.22
CA ILE A 162 3.39 5.66 -0.22
C ILE A 162 1.96 5.13 -0.18
N VAL A 163 1.53 4.54 -1.29
CA VAL A 163 0.31 3.76 -1.41
C VAL A 163 0.68 2.37 -1.89
N GLU A 164 0.44 1.36 -1.05
CA GLU A 164 0.82 -0.02 -1.32
C GLU A 164 -0.27 -1.02 -0.95
N ASP A 165 -0.37 -2.12 -1.69
CA ASP A 165 -1.33 -3.20 -1.47
C ASP A 165 -2.79 -2.72 -1.38
N SER A 166 -3.14 -1.61 -2.05
CA SER A 166 -4.38 -0.88 -1.78
C SER A 166 -5.34 -0.87 -2.97
N VAL A 167 -6.63 -0.68 -2.68
CA VAL A 167 -7.71 -0.61 -3.67
C VAL A 167 -8.40 0.76 -3.62
N PHE A 168 -8.45 1.44 -4.76
CA PHE A 168 -9.16 2.70 -4.96
C PHE A 168 -10.14 2.53 -6.11
N GLU A 169 -11.44 2.71 -5.87
CA GLU A 169 -12.44 2.45 -6.92
C GLU A 169 -13.69 3.32 -6.86
N ARG A 170 -14.28 3.63 -8.03
CA ARG A 170 -15.53 4.44 -8.12
C ARG A 170 -15.41 5.83 -7.49
N LEU A 171 -14.21 6.40 -7.56
CA LEU A 171 -13.88 7.74 -7.06
C LEU A 171 -13.98 8.78 -8.17
N GLY A 172 -14.40 9.99 -7.84
CA GLY A 172 -14.46 11.12 -8.77
C GLY A 172 -15.70 11.97 -8.62
N ALA A 173 -15.60 13.23 -9.03
CA ALA A 173 -16.71 14.18 -9.09
C ALA A 173 -16.32 15.35 -10.00
N ILE A 174 -17.13 15.59 -11.03
CA ILE A 174 -17.14 16.79 -11.89
C ILE A 174 -15.75 17.24 -12.42
N GLY A 175 -14.84 16.30 -12.66
CA GLY A 175 -13.47 16.57 -13.13
C GLY A 175 -12.55 17.21 -12.09
N ARG A 176 -13.00 17.36 -10.85
CA ARG A 176 -12.26 18.01 -9.74
C ARG A 176 -11.72 17.03 -8.72
N ALA A 177 -12.36 15.88 -8.61
CA ALA A 177 -12.08 14.86 -7.61
C ALA A 177 -11.47 13.63 -8.31
N HIS A 178 -10.49 12.98 -7.67
CA HIS A 178 -9.68 11.90 -8.25
C HIS A 178 -9.50 10.77 -7.22
N ALA A 179 -9.11 9.57 -7.67
CA ALA A 179 -8.80 8.49 -6.74
C ALA A 179 -7.59 8.85 -5.86
N ILE A 180 -6.46 9.19 -6.47
CA ILE A 180 -5.33 9.86 -5.80
C ILE A 180 -5.11 11.24 -6.42
N TYR A 181 -5.08 12.27 -5.59
CA TYR A 181 -4.61 13.60 -5.98
C TYR A 181 -3.51 14.13 -5.05
N MET A 182 -2.28 14.11 -5.55
CA MET A 182 -1.16 14.85 -4.96
C MET A 182 -1.11 16.26 -5.55
N SER A 183 -1.53 17.27 -4.78
CA SER A 183 -1.49 18.69 -5.20
C SER A 183 -0.08 19.29 -5.28
N GLY A 184 0.89 18.59 -4.71
CA GLY A 184 2.32 18.87 -4.65
C GLY A 184 2.97 17.81 -3.76
N GLY A 185 4.30 17.86 -3.59
CA GLY A 185 5.00 16.98 -2.66
C GLY A 185 6.38 16.56 -3.13
N ASP A 186 7.06 15.78 -2.30
CA ASP A 186 8.42 15.33 -2.57
C ASP A 186 8.40 14.11 -3.51
N HIS A 187 7.61 13.08 -3.16
CA HIS A 187 7.51 11.83 -3.92
C HIS A 187 6.15 11.16 -3.70
N LEU A 188 5.47 10.78 -4.78
CA LEU A 188 4.37 9.82 -4.73
C LEU A 188 4.87 8.44 -5.17
N ILE A 189 4.67 7.41 -4.36
CA ILE A 189 4.95 6.01 -4.68
C ILE A 189 3.61 5.27 -4.64
N VAL A 190 3.24 4.63 -5.75
CA VAL A 190 2.08 3.73 -5.84
C VAL A 190 2.60 2.38 -6.31
N ARG A 191 2.42 1.33 -5.49
CA ARG A 191 2.87 -0.01 -5.83
C ARG A 191 1.87 -1.08 -5.45
N ASP A 192 1.88 -2.19 -6.20
CA ASP A 192 1.10 -3.39 -5.87
C ASP A 192 -0.38 -3.07 -5.57
N SER A 193 -0.93 -2.07 -6.27
CA SER A 193 -2.23 -1.47 -5.95
C SER A 193 -3.19 -1.51 -7.15
N ARG A 194 -4.49 -1.39 -6.87
CA ARG A 194 -5.55 -1.34 -7.88
C ARG A 194 -6.29 -0.01 -7.80
N LEU A 195 -6.20 0.78 -8.87
CA LEU A 195 -6.91 2.05 -8.99
C LEU A 195 -7.81 2.00 -10.21
N VAL A 196 -9.11 1.84 -10.01
CA VAL A 196 -10.02 1.49 -11.10
C VAL A 196 -11.33 2.25 -11.10
N SER A 197 -11.98 2.30 -12.26
CA SER A 197 -13.35 2.77 -12.39
C SER A 197 -13.56 4.20 -11.84
N SER A 198 -12.60 5.10 -12.07
CA SER A 198 -12.84 6.51 -11.72
C SER A 198 -14.04 7.05 -12.53
N ARG A 199 -14.82 7.93 -11.91
CA ARG A 199 -16.08 8.45 -12.45
C ARG A 199 -16.04 9.96 -12.60
N ASP A 200 -17.04 10.49 -13.31
CA ASP A 200 -17.29 11.93 -13.42
C ASP A 200 -16.05 12.74 -13.77
N GLU A 201 -15.25 12.23 -14.71
CA GLU A 201 -14.02 12.85 -15.22
C GLU A 201 -12.87 12.95 -14.20
N GLY A 202 -12.92 12.16 -13.12
CA GLY A 202 -11.79 11.95 -12.22
C GLY A 202 -10.64 11.21 -12.89
N HIS A 203 -9.42 11.36 -12.35
CA HIS A 203 -8.27 10.54 -12.75
C HIS A 203 -8.10 9.42 -11.73
N GLU A 204 -7.62 8.25 -12.15
CA GLU A 204 -7.12 7.24 -11.22
C GLU A 204 -5.92 7.82 -10.43
N ILE A 205 -5.00 8.50 -11.12
CA ILE A 205 -3.87 9.18 -10.48
C ILE A 205 -3.68 10.57 -11.09
N LYS A 206 -3.73 11.61 -10.24
CA LYS A 206 -3.22 12.95 -10.56
C LYS A 206 -2.12 13.34 -9.59
N SER A 207 -0.92 13.65 -10.09
CA SER A 207 0.21 14.02 -9.24
C SER A 207 0.97 15.25 -9.72
N ARG A 208 1.22 16.16 -8.79
CA ARG A 208 2.11 17.32 -8.94
C ARG A 208 3.37 17.21 -8.09
N ALA A 209 3.65 16.03 -7.54
CA ALA A 209 4.86 15.78 -6.77
C ALA A 209 6.12 15.92 -7.65
N ARG A 210 7.27 16.20 -7.03
CA ARG A 210 8.55 16.30 -7.76
C ARG A 210 8.99 14.97 -8.34
N LYS A 211 8.69 13.89 -7.63
CA LYS A 211 8.90 12.51 -8.07
C LYS A 211 7.59 11.74 -8.07
N THR A 212 7.38 10.87 -9.04
CA THR A 212 6.24 9.93 -9.06
C THR A 212 6.71 8.56 -9.54
N THR A 213 6.56 7.53 -8.70
CA THR A 213 6.82 6.13 -9.01
C THR A 213 5.50 5.36 -8.97
N ILE A 214 5.21 4.62 -10.04
CA ILE A 214 4.03 3.79 -10.18
C ILE A 214 4.49 2.42 -10.68
N GLU A 215 4.35 1.39 -9.87
CA GLU A 215 4.88 0.06 -10.18
C GLU A 215 3.92 -1.08 -9.84
N ASN A 216 4.00 -2.17 -10.61
CA ASN A 216 3.30 -3.43 -10.35
C ASN A 216 1.80 -3.29 -10.05
N SER A 217 1.15 -2.27 -10.61
CA SER A 217 -0.22 -1.91 -10.27
C SER A 217 -1.19 -2.12 -11.43
N ILE A 218 -2.48 -2.24 -11.11
CA ILE A 218 -3.59 -2.22 -12.09
C ILE A 218 -4.24 -0.85 -12.03
N ILE A 219 -4.23 -0.13 -13.14
CA ILE A 219 -4.76 1.23 -13.22
C ILE A 219 -5.65 1.34 -14.43
N GLY A 220 -6.95 1.55 -14.25
CA GLY A 220 -7.79 1.67 -15.43
C GLY A 220 -9.22 2.05 -15.18
N SER A 221 -9.79 2.76 -16.14
CA SER A 221 -11.14 3.28 -16.00
C SER A 221 -12.21 2.19 -16.10
N GLU A 222 -11.88 1.00 -16.59
CA GLU A 222 -12.84 -0.08 -16.89
C GLU A 222 -14.03 0.45 -17.70
N LEU A 223 -15.23 0.48 -17.12
CA LEU A 223 -16.44 1.07 -17.71
C LEU A 223 -16.77 2.47 -17.16
N GLY A 224 -15.97 2.97 -16.21
CA GLY A 224 -16.04 4.32 -15.67
C GLY A 224 -15.76 5.40 -16.71
N ARG A 225 -16.15 6.63 -16.35
CA ARG A 225 -15.97 7.85 -17.15
C ARG A 225 -14.87 8.70 -16.50
N ASP A 226 -13.63 8.22 -16.57
CA ASP A 226 -12.44 8.95 -16.11
C ASP A 226 -12.05 10.07 -17.10
N SER A 227 -11.11 10.93 -16.70
CA SER A 227 -10.41 11.86 -17.58
C SER A 227 -9.18 11.17 -18.18
N ARG A 228 -7.95 11.64 -17.94
CA ARG A 228 -6.75 10.84 -18.20
C ARG A 228 -6.64 9.77 -17.12
N THR A 229 -6.03 8.65 -17.44
CA THR A 229 -5.84 7.57 -16.45
C THR A 229 -4.76 7.98 -15.45
N ILE A 230 -3.67 8.55 -15.97
CA ILE A 230 -2.59 9.14 -15.19
C ILE A 230 -2.33 10.55 -15.72
N ASP A 231 -2.42 11.55 -14.85
CA ASP A 231 -2.13 12.95 -15.17
C ASP A 231 -1.02 13.49 -14.26
N LEU A 232 0.12 13.82 -14.86
CA LEU A 232 1.34 14.33 -14.21
C LEU A 232 1.62 15.75 -14.71
N PRO A 233 0.73 16.71 -14.40
CA PRO A 233 0.69 18.00 -15.09
C PRO A 233 1.94 18.87 -14.90
N ASN A 234 2.74 18.63 -13.86
CA ASN A 234 3.97 19.40 -13.58
C ASN A 234 5.26 18.71 -14.07
N GLY A 235 5.19 17.49 -14.60
CA GLY A 235 6.38 16.68 -14.93
C GLY A 235 7.21 16.35 -13.69
N GLY A 236 8.53 16.21 -13.87
CA GLY A 236 9.48 15.90 -12.79
C GLY A 236 10.32 14.66 -13.09
N GLU A 237 10.63 13.87 -12.06
CA GLU A 237 11.23 12.53 -12.20
C GLU A 237 10.10 11.50 -12.09
N ILE A 238 9.95 10.65 -13.11
CA ILE A 238 8.77 9.80 -13.25
C ILE A 238 9.21 8.39 -13.64
N THR A 239 8.71 7.39 -12.91
CA THR A 239 8.91 5.98 -13.22
C THR A 239 7.56 5.28 -13.22
N ILE A 240 7.15 4.74 -14.37
CA ILE A 240 5.92 3.97 -14.55
C ILE A 240 6.32 2.61 -15.10
N VAL A 241 6.34 1.58 -14.26
CA VAL A 241 6.90 0.28 -14.63
C VAL A 241 6.04 -0.91 -14.26
N ASN A 242 6.02 -1.93 -15.13
CA ASN A 242 5.40 -3.23 -14.86
C ASN A 242 3.90 -3.19 -14.50
N ASN A 243 3.20 -2.13 -14.87
CA ASN A 243 1.78 -1.94 -14.60
C ASN A 243 0.90 -2.53 -15.72
N VAL A 244 -0.36 -2.81 -15.41
CA VAL A 244 -1.43 -2.92 -16.39
C VAL A 244 -2.22 -1.61 -16.35
N ILE A 245 -2.14 -0.82 -17.44
CA ILE A 245 -2.79 0.48 -17.53
C ILE A 245 -3.83 0.44 -18.64
N GLN A 246 -5.06 0.78 -18.32
CA GLN A 246 -6.17 0.71 -19.27
C GLN A 246 -6.92 2.04 -19.38
N LYS A 247 -7.21 2.40 -20.63
CA LYS A 247 -8.07 3.51 -21.00
C LYS A 247 -9.37 2.95 -21.56
N GLY A 248 -10.47 3.13 -20.83
CA GLY A 248 -11.76 2.54 -21.15
C GLY A 248 -12.56 3.24 -22.24
N PRO A 249 -13.63 2.57 -22.72
CA PRO A 249 -14.44 3.07 -23.81
C PRO A 249 -15.20 4.35 -23.46
N ASN A 250 -15.54 4.52 -22.17
CA ASN A 250 -16.39 5.60 -21.67
C ASN A 250 -15.62 6.82 -21.17
N SER A 251 -14.27 6.78 -21.18
CA SER A 251 -13.44 7.88 -20.72
C SER A 251 -13.80 9.20 -21.41
N ALA A 252 -13.82 10.29 -20.67
CA ALA A 252 -14.07 11.62 -21.23
C ALA A 252 -12.85 12.12 -22.01
N ASN A 253 -11.63 11.88 -21.51
CA ASN A 253 -10.40 12.28 -22.17
C ASN A 253 -9.79 11.11 -22.97
N PRO A 254 -9.38 11.32 -24.24
CA PRO A 254 -8.76 10.27 -25.05
C PRO A 254 -7.30 9.97 -24.70
N ASP A 255 -6.65 10.80 -23.88
CA ASP A 255 -5.26 10.57 -23.46
C ASP A 255 -5.21 9.62 -22.24
N MET A 256 -4.37 8.58 -22.30
CA MET A 256 -4.12 7.71 -21.14
C MET A 256 -3.16 8.37 -20.14
N ILE A 257 -1.95 8.73 -20.59
CA ILE A 257 -0.92 9.36 -19.75
C ILE A 257 -0.64 10.78 -20.23
N GLY A 258 -0.82 11.77 -19.35
CA GLY A 258 -0.47 13.17 -19.59
C GLY A 258 0.75 13.60 -18.77
N ILE A 259 1.76 14.22 -19.40
CA ILE A 259 2.97 14.68 -18.71
C ILE A 259 3.29 16.14 -19.06
N ALA A 260 3.51 16.95 -18.02
CA ALA A 260 3.92 18.35 -18.11
C ALA A 260 2.94 19.28 -18.86
N LEU A 261 1.65 18.90 -18.94
CA LEU A 261 0.63 19.55 -19.78
C LEU A 261 0.10 20.89 -19.25
N GLU A 262 0.36 21.28 -17.99
CA GLU A 262 -0.11 22.54 -17.40
C GLU A 262 1.01 23.59 -17.32
N LYS A 263 1.40 24.16 -18.48
CA LYS A 263 2.51 25.15 -18.61
C LYS A 263 2.36 26.42 -17.76
N GLU A 264 1.13 26.82 -17.45
CA GLU A 264 0.80 28.01 -16.64
C GLU A 264 1.28 27.86 -15.17
N LYS A 265 1.55 26.62 -14.73
CA LYS A 265 2.06 26.31 -13.39
C LYS A 265 3.55 26.00 -13.46
N LYS A 266 4.26 26.24 -12.34
CA LYS A 266 5.69 25.91 -12.22
C LYS A 266 5.91 24.42 -12.52
N GLN A 267 6.43 24.11 -13.69
CA GLN A 267 6.95 22.79 -14.02
C GLN A 267 8.16 22.49 -13.13
N HIS A 268 8.32 21.23 -12.74
CA HIS A 268 9.53 20.80 -12.05
C HIS A 268 10.71 20.77 -13.02
N PRO A 269 11.96 20.90 -12.56
CA PRO A 269 13.11 20.49 -13.34
C PRO A 269 12.89 19.05 -13.82
N GLN A 270 13.03 18.83 -15.12
CA GLN A 270 12.78 17.51 -15.68
C GLN A 270 13.91 16.57 -15.30
N GLY A 271 13.55 15.41 -14.76
CA GLY A 271 14.47 14.32 -14.48
C GLY A 271 14.38 13.22 -15.55
N ASN A 272 14.82 12.02 -15.19
CA ASN A 272 14.55 10.85 -16.01
C ASN A 272 13.05 10.51 -15.93
N ILE A 273 12.43 10.33 -17.10
CA ILE A 273 11.03 9.91 -17.24
C ILE A 273 11.02 8.59 -17.98
N LEU A 274 10.68 7.51 -17.27
CA LEU A 274 10.70 6.13 -17.75
C LEU A 274 9.29 5.53 -17.72
N ILE A 275 8.85 4.99 -18.85
CA ILE A 275 7.63 4.17 -18.97
C ILE A 275 8.04 2.83 -19.58
N ARG A 276 8.15 1.78 -18.76
CA ARG A 276 8.76 0.50 -19.18
C ARG A 276 8.05 -0.74 -18.68
N GLY A 277 7.97 -1.78 -19.50
CA GLY A 277 7.46 -3.10 -19.06
C GLY A 277 5.96 -3.10 -18.75
N ASN A 278 5.22 -2.06 -19.13
CA ASN A 278 3.78 -1.98 -18.87
C ASN A 278 2.97 -2.67 -19.98
N THR A 279 1.78 -3.13 -19.63
CA THR A 279 0.73 -3.46 -20.61
C THR A 279 -0.24 -2.29 -20.69
N LEU A 280 -0.32 -1.64 -21.84
CA LEU A 280 -1.06 -0.39 -22.06
C LEU A 280 -2.21 -0.68 -23.01
N ILE A 281 -3.43 -0.68 -22.49
CA ILE A 281 -4.63 -1.12 -23.23
C ILE A 281 -5.53 0.07 -23.55
N MET A 282 -5.76 0.31 -24.83
CA MET A 282 -6.64 1.38 -25.33
C MET A 282 -7.96 0.80 -25.84
N ASP A 283 -9.00 0.78 -25.00
CA ASP A 283 -10.36 0.33 -25.41
C ASP A 283 -11.17 1.42 -26.11
N ARG A 284 -10.50 2.47 -26.58
CA ARG A 284 -11.04 3.54 -27.43
C ARG A 284 -9.93 4.20 -28.25
N PRO A 285 -10.28 4.91 -29.33
CA PRO A 285 -9.34 5.79 -30.03
C PRO A 285 -8.79 6.87 -29.09
N GLY A 286 -7.48 7.11 -29.15
CA GLY A 286 -6.81 8.08 -28.29
C GLY A 286 -5.28 7.97 -28.34
N ARG A 287 -4.62 8.64 -27.39
CA ARG A 287 -3.15 8.61 -27.26
C ARG A 287 -2.76 7.88 -25.99
N VAL A 288 -1.82 6.95 -26.11
CA VAL A 288 -1.20 6.31 -24.94
C VAL A 288 -0.42 7.35 -24.11
N LEU A 289 0.35 8.20 -24.79
CA LEU A 289 1.18 9.22 -24.15
C LEU A 289 0.98 10.59 -24.81
N HIS A 290 0.72 11.60 -23.99
CA HIS A 290 0.73 13.01 -24.35
C HIS A 290 1.69 13.75 -23.42
N SER A 291 2.89 14.05 -23.92
CA SER A 291 3.95 14.68 -23.14
C SER A 291 4.48 15.92 -23.84
N LEU A 292 4.81 16.95 -23.06
CA LEU A 292 5.55 18.14 -23.51
C LEU A 292 7.06 18.06 -23.24
N VAL A 293 7.52 16.96 -22.65
CA VAL A 293 8.91 16.71 -22.27
C VAL A 293 9.35 15.34 -22.81
N PRO A 294 10.66 15.11 -23.02
CA PRO A 294 11.15 13.81 -23.47
C PRO A 294 10.79 12.69 -22.49
N VAL A 295 10.42 11.52 -23.03
CA VAL A 295 10.05 10.32 -22.27
C VAL A 295 10.73 9.11 -22.88
N GLU A 296 11.40 8.31 -22.05
CA GLU A 296 11.83 6.97 -22.45
C GLU A 296 10.66 5.99 -22.30
N MET A 297 9.99 5.66 -23.40
CA MET A 297 8.90 4.69 -23.43
C MET A 297 9.30 3.46 -24.24
N THR A 298 9.76 2.40 -23.56
CA THR A 298 10.32 1.18 -24.19
C THR A 298 9.86 -0.09 -23.48
N GLY A 299 9.93 -1.24 -24.14
CA GLY A 299 9.62 -2.54 -23.56
C GLY A 299 8.17 -2.71 -23.08
N ASN A 300 7.24 -1.85 -23.51
CA ASN A 300 5.83 -1.99 -23.18
C ASN A 300 5.10 -2.87 -24.21
N ALA A 301 4.00 -3.48 -23.80
CA ALA A 301 3.00 -4.07 -24.68
C ALA A 301 1.86 -3.06 -24.87
N ILE A 302 1.73 -2.50 -26.07
CA ILE A 302 0.66 -1.56 -26.42
C ILE A 302 -0.43 -2.33 -27.16
N VAL A 303 -1.63 -2.34 -26.60
CA VAL A 303 -2.80 -3.04 -27.14
C VAL A 303 -3.78 -2.00 -27.66
N ALA A 304 -4.06 -2.06 -28.95
CA ALA A 304 -4.72 -1.01 -29.73
C ALA A 304 -3.97 0.33 -29.67
N GLY A 305 -4.64 1.44 -29.98
CA GLY A 305 -3.98 2.75 -30.11
C GLY A 305 -2.91 2.80 -31.20
N SER A 306 -2.00 3.77 -31.12
CA SER A 306 -0.93 3.95 -32.10
C SER A 306 0.35 3.20 -31.70
N PRO A 307 1.07 2.58 -32.66
CA PRO A 307 2.40 2.02 -32.41
C PRO A 307 3.38 3.07 -31.89
N HIS A 308 4.29 2.66 -31.00
CA HIS A 308 5.39 3.50 -30.51
C HIS A 308 6.71 2.72 -30.56
N THR A 309 7.75 3.31 -31.17
CA THR A 309 9.08 2.68 -31.32
C THR A 309 9.60 2.18 -29.97
N GLY A 310 10.24 1.00 -29.99
CA GLY A 310 10.79 0.36 -28.79
C GLY A 310 9.77 -0.44 -27.97
N ASN A 311 8.52 -0.58 -28.43
CA ASN A 311 7.45 -1.30 -27.76
C ASN A 311 6.83 -2.36 -28.69
N LYS A 312 6.29 -3.43 -28.10
CA LYS A 312 5.47 -4.40 -28.83
C LYS A 312 4.08 -3.79 -29.01
N TRP A 313 3.53 -3.86 -30.21
CA TRP A 313 2.19 -3.33 -30.51
C TRP A 313 1.30 -4.43 -31.05
N TYR A 314 0.04 -4.41 -30.61
CA TYR A 314 -1.02 -5.28 -31.07
C TYR A 314 -2.20 -4.43 -31.54
N PRO A 315 -2.87 -4.79 -32.65
CA PRO A 315 -4.00 -4.00 -33.17
C PRO A 315 -5.22 -3.99 -32.23
N ASP A 316 -5.41 -5.05 -31.44
CA ASP A 316 -6.54 -5.20 -30.51
C ASP A 316 -6.22 -6.23 -29.41
N ARG A 317 -7.17 -6.43 -28.49
CA ARG A 317 -7.07 -7.40 -27.39
C ARG A 317 -6.91 -8.84 -27.87
N ILE A 318 -7.59 -9.24 -28.94
CA ILE A 318 -7.54 -10.63 -29.46
C ILE A 318 -6.14 -10.93 -29.96
N ALA A 319 -5.55 -10.02 -30.75
CA ALA A 319 -4.18 -10.14 -31.23
C ALA A 319 -3.15 -10.14 -30.10
N ALA A 320 -3.48 -9.52 -28.97
CA ALA A 320 -2.66 -9.53 -27.75
C ALA A 320 -2.91 -10.74 -26.84
N GLY A 321 -3.86 -11.63 -27.17
CA GLY A 321 -4.24 -12.76 -26.31
C GLY A 321 -4.96 -12.34 -25.02
N LEU A 322 -5.51 -11.12 -24.97
CA LEU A 322 -6.18 -10.58 -23.79
C LEU A 322 -7.67 -10.90 -23.78
N PRO A 323 -8.26 -11.12 -22.60
CA PRO A 323 -9.70 -11.32 -22.46
C PRO A 323 -10.48 -10.06 -22.86
N PRO A 324 -11.76 -10.21 -23.25
CA PRO A 324 -12.63 -9.07 -23.48
C PRO A 324 -12.80 -8.23 -22.20
N MET A 325 -13.15 -6.96 -22.38
CA MET A 325 -13.49 -6.04 -21.30
C MET A 325 -14.62 -6.61 -20.40
N PRO A 326 -14.64 -6.28 -19.08
CA PRO A 326 -13.74 -5.36 -18.36
C PRO A 326 -12.55 -6.05 -17.65
N ALA A 327 -12.22 -7.30 -17.98
CA ALA A 327 -11.41 -8.20 -17.15
C ALA A 327 -9.91 -7.83 -17.03
N LEU A 328 -9.56 -6.75 -16.33
CA LEU A 328 -8.17 -6.35 -16.07
C LEU A 328 -7.43 -7.32 -15.14
N GLU A 329 -8.13 -7.96 -14.21
CA GLU A 329 -7.53 -8.94 -13.29
C GLU A 329 -7.00 -10.17 -14.04
N MET A 330 -7.74 -10.61 -15.07
CA MET A 330 -7.32 -11.70 -15.92
C MET A 330 -6.11 -11.35 -16.81
N VAL A 331 -5.88 -10.06 -17.09
CA VAL A 331 -4.67 -9.61 -17.80
C VAL A 331 -3.43 -9.80 -16.92
N VAL A 332 -3.56 -9.59 -15.61
CA VAL A 332 -2.48 -9.84 -14.65
C VAL A 332 -2.23 -11.35 -14.52
N ALA A 333 -3.29 -12.15 -14.35
CA ALA A 333 -3.16 -13.61 -14.30
C ALA A 333 -2.49 -14.19 -15.56
N GLY A 334 -2.85 -13.72 -16.76
CA GLY A 334 -2.21 -14.15 -18.01
C GLY A 334 -0.78 -13.63 -18.18
N ARG A 335 -0.44 -12.48 -17.59
CA ARG A 335 0.94 -11.97 -17.51
C ARG A 335 1.79 -12.86 -16.61
N ASP A 336 1.27 -13.31 -15.48
CA ASP A 336 1.98 -14.22 -14.60
C ASP A 336 2.34 -15.50 -15.36
N GLU A 337 1.44 -16.07 -16.16
CA GLU A 337 1.74 -17.24 -17.00
C GLU A 337 2.77 -16.99 -18.13
N GLU A 338 2.87 -15.78 -18.68
CA GLU A 338 3.84 -15.41 -19.73
C GLU A 338 5.20 -14.97 -19.16
N LEU A 339 5.23 -14.26 -18.03
CA LEU A 339 6.45 -13.91 -17.28
C LEU A 339 7.03 -15.12 -16.53
N GLN A 340 6.19 -16.07 -16.09
CA GLN A 340 6.63 -17.37 -15.53
C GLN A 340 7.24 -18.32 -16.58
N ARG A 341 7.12 -18.03 -17.88
CA ARG A 341 7.77 -18.82 -18.95
C ARG A 341 9.27 -18.51 -19.11
N ASP A 342 9.72 -17.31 -18.74
CA ASP A 342 11.11 -16.84 -18.92
C ASP A 342 11.89 -16.64 -17.60
N LEU A 343 11.29 -16.94 -16.45
CA LEU A 343 11.97 -16.99 -15.16
C LEU A 343 12.32 -18.45 -14.78
N PRO A 344 13.42 -18.69 -14.02
CA PRO A 344 13.62 -19.98 -13.36
C PRO A 344 12.38 -20.28 -12.51
N ARG A 345 11.66 -21.34 -12.87
CA ARG A 345 10.29 -21.60 -12.40
C ARG A 345 10.21 -21.68 -10.87
N PHE A 346 9.28 -20.93 -10.31
CA PHE A 346 8.46 -21.40 -9.19
C PHE A 346 7.00 -21.27 -9.63
N ARG A 347 6.26 -22.39 -9.60
CA ARG A 347 4.85 -22.46 -9.97
C ARG A 347 4.00 -22.49 -8.69
N PRO A 348 2.99 -21.62 -8.53
CA PRO A 348 2.01 -21.76 -7.46
C PRO A 348 1.30 -23.12 -7.57
N GLY A 349 1.26 -23.89 -6.49
CA GLY A 349 0.63 -25.22 -6.45
C GLY A 349 1.58 -26.40 -6.63
N GLU A 350 2.82 -26.20 -7.10
CA GLU A 350 3.85 -27.24 -7.05
C GLU A 350 4.35 -27.30 -5.60
N ALA A 351 4.28 -28.47 -4.94
CA ALA A 351 4.96 -28.64 -3.66
C ALA A 351 6.42 -28.20 -3.85
N PRO A 352 7.05 -27.56 -2.84
CA PRO A 352 8.48 -27.27 -2.90
C PRO A 352 9.18 -28.55 -3.35
N ARG A 353 10.01 -28.51 -4.41
CA ARG A 353 10.75 -29.69 -4.86
C ARG A 353 11.72 -30.06 -3.76
N THR A 354 11.25 -30.85 -2.81
CA THR A 354 12.03 -31.38 -1.73
C THR A 354 12.56 -32.71 -2.24
N ASP A 355 13.80 -32.70 -2.72
CA ASP A 355 14.60 -33.93 -2.81
C ASP A 355 14.99 -34.46 -1.40
N GLY A 356 14.17 -34.15 -0.38
CA GLY A 356 14.41 -34.42 1.03
C GLY A 356 15.26 -33.37 1.76
N THR A 357 15.65 -32.26 1.11
CA THR A 357 16.60 -31.29 1.70
C THR A 357 16.08 -29.86 1.87
N ALA A 358 14.80 -29.58 1.61
CA ALA A 358 14.30 -28.20 1.69
C ALA A 358 14.19 -27.66 3.12
N LEU A 359 13.96 -28.50 4.13
CA LEU A 359 14.00 -28.09 5.53
C LEU A 359 15.19 -28.79 6.21
N THR A 360 16.21 -28.02 6.56
CA THR A 360 17.42 -28.54 7.23
C THR A 360 17.72 -27.77 8.50
N THR A 361 18.46 -28.39 9.41
CA THR A 361 19.02 -27.70 10.58
C THR A 361 20.53 -27.60 10.40
N VAL A 362 21.04 -26.38 10.25
CA VAL A 362 22.47 -26.09 10.13
C VAL A 362 22.89 -25.30 11.37
N ASP A 363 23.85 -25.82 12.15
CA ASP A 363 24.35 -25.19 13.38
C ASP A 363 23.26 -24.79 14.40
N GLY A 364 22.18 -25.59 14.47
CA GLY A 364 21.04 -25.34 15.37
C GLY A 364 20.02 -24.33 14.86
N VAL A 365 20.21 -23.79 13.65
CA VAL A 365 19.27 -22.89 12.97
C VAL A 365 18.49 -23.67 11.93
N VAL A 366 17.16 -23.58 11.98
CA VAL A 366 16.29 -24.15 10.95
C VAL A 366 16.39 -23.29 9.69
N THR A 367 16.64 -23.93 8.56
CA THR A 367 16.74 -23.28 7.25
C THR A 367 15.74 -23.90 6.27
N TRP A 368 15.06 -23.06 5.51
CA TRP A 368 14.22 -23.45 4.39
C TRP A 368 14.90 -23.09 3.06
N GLN A 369 15.22 -24.08 2.24
CA GLN A 369 15.95 -23.92 0.97
C GLN A 369 17.25 -23.11 1.14
N GLY A 370 17.94 -23.31 2.27
CA GLY A 370 19.17 -22.58 2.64
C GLY A 370 18.96 -21.19 3.25
N GLN A 371 17.72 -20.70 3.35
CA GLN A 371 17.40 -19.43 4.03
C GLN A 371 17.03 -19.66 5.50
N PRO A 372 17.56 -18.88 6.46
CA PRO A 372 17.17 -18.99 7.87
C PRO A 372 15.68 -18.73 8.08
N LEU A 373 15.03 -19.58 8.87
CA LEU A 373 13.60 -19.45 9.17
C LEU A 373 13.33 -19.73 10.66
N SER A 374 12.65 -18.79 11.32
CA SER A 374 12.36 -18.88 12.76
C SER A 374 11.14 -19.76 13.05
N LEU A 375 11.39 -21.06 13.23
CA LEU A 375 10.38 -22.07 13.59
C LEU A 375 10.64 -22.64 14.98
N THR A 376 9.56 -22.88 15.73
CA THR A 376 9.56 -23.72 16.93
C THR A 376 9.61 -25.20 16.54
N ALA A 377 9.95 -26.09 17.48
CA ALA A 377 10.10 -27.53 17.19
C ALA A 377 8.83 -28.20 16.60
N HIS A 378 7.64 -27.81 17.06
CA HIS A 378 6.39 -28.34 16.51
C HIS A 378 6.04 -27.72 15.16
N GLU A 379 6.34 -26.43 14.95
CA GLU A 379 6.21 -25.78 13.64
C GLU A 379 7.14 -26.43 12.60
N THR A 380 8.39 -26.74 12.97
CA THR A 380 9.34 -27.49 12.11
C THR A 380 8.75 -28.83 11.71
N SER A 381 8.18 -29.58 12.66
CA SER A 381 7.56 -30.89 12.39
C SER A 381 6.34 -30.78 11.46
N ILE A 382 5.56 -29.71 11.58
CA ILE A 382 4.41 -29.45 10.70
C ILE A 382 4.89 -29.09 9.28
N VAL A 383 5.90 -28.23 9.15
CA VAL A 383 6.48 -27.89 7.84
C VAL A 383 7.06 -29.13 7.17
N ASP A 384 7.75 -29.98 7.92
CA ASP A 384 8.28 -31.25 7.42
C ASP A 384 7.16 -32.19 6.92
N LEU A 385 6.10 -32.38 7.72
CA LEU A 385 4.92 -33.15 7.30
C LEU A 385 4.30 -32.60 6.01
N LEU A 386 4.10 -31.28 5.93
CA LEU A 386 3.47 -30.65 4.79
C LEU A 386 4.35 -30.74 3.53
N SER A 387 5.67 -30.62 3.68
CA SER A 387 6.60 -30.55 2.54
C SER A 387 7.10 -31.91 2.05
N SER A 388 6.91 -32.96 2.83
CA SER A 388 7.34 -34.33 2.51
C SER A 388 6.31 -35.13 1.69
N GLN A 389 5.09 -34.60 1.51
CA GLN A 389 3.99 -35.30 0.82
C GLN A 389 3.31 -34.45 -0.27
N PRO A 390 4.00 -34.14 -1.39
CA PRO A 390 3.39 -33.44 -2.53
C PRO A 390 2.12 -34.13 -3.05
N GLY A 391 1.03 -33.39 -3.28
CA GLY A 391 -0.22 -33.93 -3.83
C GLY A 391 -1.07 -34.74 -2.86
N GLU A 392 -0.56 -35.08 -1.67
CA GLU A 392 -1.33 -35.76 -0.62
C GLU A 392 -1.91 -34.77 0.39
N THR A 393 -3.09 -35.07 0.92
CA THR A 393 -3.74 -34.20 1.89
C THR A 393 -3.27 -34.53 3.30
N ALA A 394 -2.49 -33.65 3.92
CA ALA A 394 -2.18 -33.71 5.35
C ALA A 394 -3.44 -33.38 6.15
N SER A 395 -4.02 -34.38 6.81
CA SER A 395 -5.31 -34.21 7.48
C SER A 395 -5.22 -33.31 8.70
N ILE A 396 -6.37 -32.71 9.07
CA ILE A 396 -6.48 -31.89 10.29
C ILE A 396 -6.01 -32.68 11.53
N ASN A 397 -6.31 -33.97 11.61
CA ASN A 397 -5.92 -34.78 12.77
C ASN A 397 -4.42 -35.10 12.79
N GLU A 398 -3.78 -35.27 11.63
CA GLU A 398 -2.33 -35.50 11.54
C GLU A 398 -1.56 -34.26 11.98
N ILE A 399 -1.94 -33.08 11.48
CA ILE A 399 -1.33 -31.82 11.89
C ILE A 399 -1.60 -31.56 13.37
N TYR A 400 -2.82 -31.83 13.85
CA TYR A 400 -3.17 -31.63 15.26
C TYR A 400 -2.35 -32.51 16.21
N ARG A 401 -2.04 -33.75 15.85
CA ARG A 401 -1.19 -34.63 16.68
C ARG A 401 0.21 -34.08 16.91
N LEU A 402 0.71 -33.24 16.00
CA LEU A 402 1.99 -32.53 16.17
C LEU A 402 1.88 -31.31 17.10
N ILE A 403 0.66 -30.74 17.22
CA ILE A 403 0.38 -29.58 18.08
C ILE A 403 0.03 -30.03 19.51
N GLU A 404 -0.74 -31.12 19.65
CA GLU A 404 -1.35 -31.58 20.91
C GLU A 404 -0.37 -31.71 22.09
N PRO A 405 0.84 -32.29 21.93
CA PRO A 405 1.79 -32.44 23.04
C PRO A 405 2.28 -31.11 23.63
N HIS A 406 2.14 -30.01 22.88
CA HIS A 406 2.57 -28.67 23.28
C HIS A 406 1.43 -27.83 23.87
N ARG A 407 0.24 -28.41 24.03
CA ARG A 407 -0.92 -27.74 24.61
C ARG A 407 -1.05 -28.05 26.10
N SER A 408 -1.55 -27.08 26.84
CA SER A 408 -1.86 -27.23 28.27
C SER A 408 -3.14 -28.03 28.54
N LYS A 409 -4.03 -28.18 27.54
CA LYS A 409 -5.28 -28.93 27.64
C LYS A 409 -5.56 -29.72 26.34
N PRO A 410 -5.92 -31.01 26.45
CA PRO A 410 -6.32 -31.80 25.29
C PRO A 410 -7.70 -31.37 24.78
N VAL A 411 -7.94 -31.55 23.48
CA VAL A 411 -9.19 -31.15 22.81
C VAL A 411 -9.86 -32.35 22.16
N SER A 412 -11.06 -32.68 22.63
CA SER A 412 -11.85 -33.79 22.08
C SER A 412 -12.70 -33.40 20.86
N SER A 413 -13.08 -32.12 20.76
CA SER A 413 -13.93 -31.58 19.68
C SER A 413 -13.19 -31.47 18.34
N ALA A 414 -13.73 -32.08 17.29
CA ALA A 414 -13.18 -31.99 15.94
C ALA A 414 -13.16 -30.54 15.40
N LYS A 415 -14.19 -29.75 15.72
CA LYS A 415 -14.29 -28.34 15.31
C LYS A 415 -13.18 -27.51 15.93
N GLU A 416 -12.88 -27.75 17.21
CA GLU A 416 -11.85 -27.01 17.93
C GLU A 416 -10.45 -27.43 17.48
N ARG A 417 -10.21 -28.73 17.20
CA ARG A 417 -8.97 -29.19 16.54
C ARG A 417 -8.74 -28.49 15.20
N GLN A 418 -9.78 -28.38 14.37
CA GLN A 418 -9.70 -27.68 13.09
C GLN A 418 -9.32 -26.20 13.29
N THR A 419 -9.97 -25.47 14.18
CA THR A 419 -9.63 -24.06 14.47
C THR A 419 -8.17 -23.90 14.87
N ILE A 420 -7.65 -24.79 15.72
CA ILE A 420 -6.26 -24.76 16.17
C ILE A 420 -5.31 -24.96 14.99
N VAL A 421 -5.55 -25.97 14.16
CA VAL A 421 -4.73 -26.25 12.98
C VAL A 421 -4.77 -25.08 12.00
N LEU A 422 -5.94 -24.52 11.70
CA LEU A 422 -6.08 -23.37 10.80
C LEU A 422 -5.25 -22.17 11.28
N ASN A 423 -5.29 -21.86 12.57
CA ASN A 423 -4.52 -20.77 13.15
C ASN A 423 -3.00 -21.03 13.07
N THR A 424 -2.56 -22.25 13.36
CA THR A 424 -1.15 -22.64 13.23
C THR A 424 -0.66 -22.53 11.78
N ILE A 425 -1.45 -22.98 10.80
CA ILE A 425 -1.10 -22.83 9.38
C ILE A 425 -1.08 -21.35 8.95
N LYS A 426 -2.00 -20.52 9.45
CA LYS A 426 -1.97 -19.06 9.22
C LYS A 426 -0.67 -18.43 9.73
N THR A 427 -0.22 -18.80 10.93
CA THR A 427 1.06 -18.33 11.48
C THR A 427 2.24 -18.77 10.63
N LEU A 428 2.26 -20.04 10.19
CA LEU A 428 3.31 -20.53 9.29
C LEU A 428 3.33 -19.75 7.98
N ARG A 429 2.17 -19.54 7.31
CA ARG A 429 2.11 -18.73 6.08
C ARG A 429 2.70 -17.33 6.24
N ASN A 430 2.45 -16.66 7.37
CA ASN A 430 3.05 -15.35 7.64
C ASN A 430 4.58 -15.42 7.74
N LYS A 431 5.13 -16.48 8.36
CA LYS A 431 6.58 -16.68 8.47
C LYS A 431 7.24 -16.98 7.12
N PHE A 432 6.50 -17.62 6.21
CA PHE A 432 6.96 -17.98 4.87
C PHE A 432 6.70 -16.89 3.81
N ARG A 433 5.94 -15.85 4.11
CA ARG A 433 5.49 -14.83 3.14
C ARG A 433 6.62 -14.27 2.27
N ASP A 434 7.76 -13.98 2.91
CA ASP A 434 8.91 -13.35 2.26
C ASP A 434 10.02 -14.36 1.92
N VAL A 435 9.80 -15.66 2.18
CA VAL A 435 10.77 -16.75 2.06
C VAL A 435 10.36 -17.75 0.98
N ASP A 436 9.10 -18.16 0.95
CA ASP A 436 8.54 -19.06 -0.06
C ASP A 436 7.03 -18.81 -0.19
N GLN A 437 6.64 -18.05 -1.21
CA GLN A 437 5.23 -17.75 -1.49
C GLN A 437 4.42 -19.00 -1.83
N ALA A 438 5.07 -20.09 -2.28
CA ALA A 438 4.37 -21.35 -2.50
C ALA A 438 3.70 -21.80 -1.21
N PHE A 439 4.28 -21.51 -0.04
CA PHE A 439 3.70 -21.91 1.24
C PHE A 439 2.30 -21.33 1.48
N SER A 440 2.03 -20.13 0.95
CA SER A 440 0.72 -19.47 1.01
C SER A 440 -0.30 -20.09 0.04
N ALA A 441 0.16 -20.76 -1.02
CA ALA A 441 -0.67 -21.40 -2.04
C ALA A 441 -1.23 -22.77 -1.64
N MET A 442 -0.91 -23.27 -0.44
CA MET A 442 -1.46 -24.55 0.05
C MET A 442 -2.98 -24.48 0.11
N THR A 443 -3.68 -25.44 -0.49
CA THR A 443 -5.14 -25.45 -0.46
C THR A 443 -5.64 -26.07 0.84
N PHE A 444 -6.57 -25.38 1.50
CA PHE A 444 -7.35 -25.99 2.59
C PHE A 444 -8.61 -26.64 2.02
N ARG A 445 -8.79 -27.94 2.25
CA ARG A 445 -10.00 -28.69 1.91
C ARG A 445 -10.85 -28.88 3.17
N PRO A 446 -12.01 -28.19 3.29
CA PRO A 446 -12.87 -28.31 4.47
C PRO A 446 -13.20 -29.77 4.79
N GLY A 447 -12.97 -30.17 6.04
CA GLY A 447 -13.22 -31.54 6.52
C GLY A 447 -12.16 -32.58 6.13
N GLN A 448 -11.16 -32.22 5.32
CA GLN A 448 -10.05 -33.10 4.94
C GLN A 448 -8.74 -32.62 5.58
N GLY A 449 -8.20 -31.48 5.14
CA GLY A 449 -6.86 -31.05 5.52
C GLY A 449 -6.23 -30.08 4.55
N PHE A 450 -4.91 -30.09 4.48
CA PHE A 450 -4.10 -29.22 3.62
C PHE A 450 -3.38 -30.02 2.55
N VAL A 451 -3.34 -29.49 1.33
CA VAL A 451 -2.71 -30.16 0.19
C VAL A 451 -2.02 -29.16 -0.72
N TRP A 452 -0.91 -29.58 -1.32
CA TRP A 452 -0.29 -28.92 -2.47
C TRP A 452 -0.85 -29.57 -3.75
N ASP A 453 -1.90 -28.98 -4.32
CA ASP A 453 -2.56 -29.48 -5.53
C ASP A 453 -2.70 -28.33 -6.54
N GLU A 454 -2.49 -28.62 -7.82
CA GLU A 454 -2.61 -27.68 -8.95
C GLU A 454 -4.08 -27.51 -9.41
N SER A 455 -5.04 -28.22 -8.82
CA SER A 455 -6.40 -28.37 -9.37
C SER A 455 -7.45 -27.32 -8.95
N LEU A 456 -7.07 -26.09 -8.55
CA LEU A 456 -8.04 -25.02 -8.28
C LEU A 456 -7.67 -23.70 -8.94
#